data_AF-A0A3B9S2V4-F1
#
_entry.id   AF-A0A3B9S2V4-F1
#
_cell.length_a   1.000
_cell.length_b   1.000
_cell.length_c   1.000
_cell.angle_alpha   90.00
_cell.angle_beta   90.00
_cell.angle_gamma   90.00
#
_symmetry.space_group_name_H-M   'P 1'
#
loop_
_entity.id
_entity.type
_entity.pdbx_description
1 polymer ?
#
loop_
_entity_poly.entity_id
_entity_poly.type
_entity_poly.pdbx_seq_one_letter_code
_entity_poly.pdbx_strand_id
1 'polypeptide(L)'
;MLSGLSGDQWNEGDVSCSVVRRVAIPGAFFAMDGQLEAALTVISEMEFYEVAIAQELKQYLPFLASTSLLMEAVRKGGGREIVHEAIKGHAIEVTEAMRNGDVCENDFAQRLANDELVPLDFKEISAVLNNPQHFAALATEQVEIFAKEVRKWTKRFPEAKNVTSETLL
;
A
#
# COMPACT_ATOMS: atom_id res chain seq x y z
N MET A 1 -22.30 18.41 -24.70
CA MET A 1 -21.20 19.37 -24.96
C MET A 1 -19.96 18.65 -25.50
N LEU A 2 -19.33 17.70 -24.79
CA LEU A 2 -18.26 16.83 -25.37
C LEU A 2 -18.79 15.58 -26.09
N SER A 3 -19.92 15.04 -25.63
CA SER A 3 -20.58 13.86 -26.21
C SER A 3 -20.91 14.00 -27.70
N GLY A 4 -21.15 15.23 -28.18
CA GLY A 4 -21.45 15.49 -29.59
C GLY A 4 -20.25 15.42 -30.54
N LEU A 5 -19.05 15.07 -30.05
CA LEU A 5 -17.89 14.77 -30.90
C LEU A 5 -17.94 13.35 -31.50
N SER A 6 -18.74 12.46 -30.93
CA SER A 6 -18.81 11.06 -31.34
C SER A 6 -20.25 10.65 -31.59
N GLY A 7 -20.53 10.15 -32.80
CA GLY A 7 -21.86 9.64 -33.17
C GLY A 7 -22.89 10.70 -33.58
N ASP A 8 -22.53 11.98 -33.54
CA ASP A 8 -23.42 13.12 -33.88
C ASP A 8 -23.17 13.72 -35.27
N GLN A 9 -22.30 13.12 -36.10
CA GLN A 9 -22.05 13.61 -37.46
C GLN A 9 -23.23 13.29 -38.39
N TRP A 10 -23.82 14.33 -38.99
CA TRP A 10 -24.87 14.18 -40.00
C TRP A 10 -24.28 14.28 -41.41
N ASN A 11 -24.59 13.30 -42.28
CA ASN A 11 -24.10 13.21 -43.66
C ASN A 11 -22.57 13.41 -43.76
N GLU A 12 -22.08 14.29 -44.65
CA GLU A 12 -20.66 14.62 -44.81
C GLU A 12 -20.09 15.52 -43.71
N GLY A 13 -20.93 16.04 -42.80
CA GLY A 13 -20.56 16.86 -41.64
C GLY A 13 -20.93 18.34 -41.75
N ASP A 14 -20.84 19.04 -40.61
CA ASP A 14 -21.12 20.47 -40.49
C ASP A 14 -20.16 21.16 -39.48
N VAL A 15 -20.43 22.43 -39.16
CA VAL A 15 -19.58 23.26 -38.29
C VAL A 15 -19.87 23.12 -36.79
N SER A 16 -20.88 22.35 -36.37
CA SER A 16 -21.26 22.19 -34.96
C SER A 16 -20.10 21.64 -34.11
N CYS A 17 -19.32 20.72 -34.69
CA CYS A 17 -18.14 20.15 -34.05
C CYS A 17 -16.96 21.15 -33.94
N SER A 18 -16.97 22.26 -34.68
CA SER A 18 -15.84 23.19 -34.79
C SER A 18 -15.48 23.82 -33.44
N VAL A 19 -16.46 24.40 -32.75
CA VAL A 19 -16.22 25.06 -31.44
C VAL A 19 -15.80 24.04 -30.38
N VAL A 20 -16.46 22.87 -30.37
CA VAL A 20 -16.16 21.82 -29.39
C VAL A 20 -14.74 21.30 -29.60
N ARG A 21 -14.33 20.99 -30.84
CA ARG A 21 -12.97 20.51 -31.15
C ARG A 21 -11.90 21.55 -30.83
N ARG A 22 -12.16 22.82 -31.12
CA ARG A 22 -11.23 23.94 -30.85
C ARG A 22 -10.93 24.13 -29.38
N VAL A 23 -11.88 23.81 -28.49
CA VAL A 23 -11.70 23.91 -27.04
C VAL A 23 -11.21 22.57 -26.47
N ALA A 24 -11.92 21.49 -26.79
CA ALA A 24 -11.73 20.19 -26.17
C ALA A 24 -10.38 19.56 -26.51
N ILE A 25 -9.95 19.61 -27.79
CA ILE A 25 -8.73 18.93 -28.20
C ILE A 25 -7.51 19.62 -27.57
N PRO A 26 -7.28 20.93 -27.74
CA PRO A 26 -6.15 21.59 -27.08
C PRO A 26 -6.25 21.51 -25.55
N GLY A 27 -7.45 21.71 -24.99
CA GLY A 27 -7.68 21.63 -23.55
C GLY A 27 -7.33 20.26 -22.97
N ALA A 28 -7.64 19.16 -23.67
CA ALA A 28 -7.28 17.82 -23.24
C ALA A 28 -5.76 17.58 -23.27
N PHE A 29 -5.07 18.07 -24.31
CA PHE A 29 -3.61 17.96 -24.38
C PHE A 29 -2.93 18.78 -23.28
N PHE A 30 -3.35 20.02 -23.03
CA PHE A 30 -2.79 20.84 -21.94
C PHE A 30 -3.08 20.26 -20.56
N ALA A 31 -4.28 19.70 -20.36
CA ALA A 31 -4.61 19.04 -19.09
C ALA A 31 -3.74 17.79 -18.88
N MET A 32 -3.56 16.96 -19.91
CA MET A 32 -2.71 15.77 -19.83
C MET A 32 -1.25 16.13 -19.59
N ASP A 33 -0.74 17.15 -20.30
CA ASP A 33 0.61 17.67 -20.15
C ASP A 33 0.86 18.15 -18.71
N GLY A 34 0.01 19.04 -18.19
CA GLY A 34 0.10 19.50 -16.80
C GLY A 34 -0.05 18.38 -15.76
N GLN A 35 -0.88 17.36 -16.03
CA GLN A 35 -0.98 16.17 -15.17
C GLN A 35 0.33 15.36 -15.14
N LEU A 36 0.99 15.19 -16.29
CA LEU A 36 2.27 14.49 -16.38
C LEU A 36 3.38 15.28 -15.67
N GLU A 37 3.43 16.60 -15.86
CA GLU A 37 4.37 17.50 -15.16
C GLU A 37 4.23 17.37 -13.63
N ALA A 38 3.00 17.45 -13.12
CA ALA A 38 2.74 17.28 -11.69
C ALA A 38 3.13 15.89 -11.19
N ALA A 39 2.80 14.83 -11.93
CA ALA A 39 3.16 13.47 -11.56
C ALA A 39 4.68 13.25 -11.54
N LEU A 40 5.41 13.76 -12.53
CA LEU A 40 6.87 13.69 -12.58
C LEU A 40 7.51 14.41 -11.39
N THR A 41 7.01 15.60 -11.05
CA THR A 41 7.48 16.37 -9.89
C THR A 41 7.31 15.56 -8.61
N VAL A 42 6.09 15.08 -8.35
CA VAL A 42 5.76 14.27 -7.15
C VAL A 42 6.66 13.05 -7.05
N ILE A 43 6.86 12.30 -8.15
CA ILE A 43 7.70 11.09 -8.12
C ILE A 43 9.19 11.45 -7.90
N SER A 44 9.66 12.57 -8.47
CA SER A 44 11.06 12.99 -8.35
C SER A 44 11.43 13.52 -6.96
N GLU A 45 10.46 14.13 -6.26
CA GLU A 45 10.63 14.74 -4.94
C GLU A 45 10.08 13.85 -3.81
N MET A 46 9.60 12.64 -4.13
CA MET A 46 9.03 11.73 -3.13
C MET A 46 10.11 11.22 -2.17
N GLU A 47 9.90 11.47 -0.88
CA GLU A 47 10.74 10.95 0.20
C GLU A 47 9.99 9.90 1.03
N PHE A 48 10.73 8.90 1.52
CA PHE A 48 10.20 7.86 2.40
C PHE A 48 10.75 8.02 3.81
N TYR A 49 9.86 8.14 4.78
CA TYR A 49 10.21 8.25 6.19
C TYR A 49 10.31 6.86 6.82
N GLU A 50 11.46 6.19 6.63
CA GLU A 50 11.67 4.80 7.06
C GLU A 50 11.39 4.57 8.55
N VAL A 51 11.75 5.53 9.40
CA VAL A 51 11.51 5.45 10.86
C VAL A 51 10.01 5.43 11.19
N ALA A 52 9.23 6.28 10.52
CA ALA A 52 7.78 6.34 10.72
C ALA A 52 7.11 5.05 10.22
N ILE A 53 7.54 4.54 9.07
CA ILE A 53 7.06 3.26 8.51
C ILE A 53 7.39 2.10 9.45
N ALA A 54 8.63 2.04 9.97
CA ALA A 54 9.04 1.01 10.92
C ALA A 54 8.26 1.10 12.24
N GLN A 55 7.94 2.30 12.71
CA GLN A 55 7.13 2.52 13.91
C GLN A 55 5.68 2.04 13.71
N GLU A 56 5.07 2.39 12.58
CA GLU A 56 3.73 1.91 12.21
C GLU A 56 3.72 0.39 12.10
N LEU A 57 4.72 -0.19 11.44
CA LEU A 57 4.86 -1.64 11.32
C LEU A 57 5.01 -2.30 12.69
N LYS A 58 5.87 -1.79 13.58
CA LYS A 58 6.01 -2.30 14.96
C LYS A 58 4.67 -2.25 15.71
N GLN A 59 3.88 -1.21 15.47
CA GLN A 59 2.60 -0.99 16.13
C GLN A 59 1.50 -1.95 15.64
N TYR A 60 1.47 -2.33 14.36
CA TYR A 60 0.36 -3.11 13.80
C TYR A 60 0.70 -4.55 13.40
N LEU A 61 1.98 -4.86 13.13
CA LEU A 61 2.42 -6.20 12.77
C LEU A 61 2.03 -7.29 13.78
N PRO A 62 2.06 -7.06 15.12
CA PRO A 62 1.63 -8.07 16.09
C PRO A 62 0.21 -8.57 15.86
N PHE A 63 -0.72 -7.70 15.46
CA PHE A 63 -2.09 -8.08 15.15
C PHE A 63 -2.20 -8.89 13.86
N LEU A 64 -1.46 -8.48 12.82
CA LEU A 64 -1.38 -9.18 11.54
C LEU A 64 -0.76 -10.58 11.70
N ALA A 65 0.13 -10.74 12.66
CA ALA A 65 0.78 -12.02 12.98
C ALA A 65 -0.09 -12.99 13.80
N SER A 66 -1.29 -12.59 14.25
CA SER A 66 -2.18 -13.40 15.09
C SER A 66 -2.39 -14.84 14.59
N THR A 67 -2.57 -15.01 13.28
CA THR A 67 -2.75 -16.36 12.69
C THR A 67 -1.44 -17.16 12.71
N SER A 68 -0.29 -16.53 12.45
CA SER A 68 1.02 -17.19 12.53
C SER A 68 1.34 -17.62 13.97
N LEU A 69 1.02 -16.76 14.94
CA LEU A 69 1.16 -17.05 16.37
C LEU A 69 0.22 -18.18 16.81
N LEU A 70 -1.03 -18.18 16.35
CA LEU A 70 -1.97 -19.28 16.58
C LEU A 70 -1.41 -20.60 16.04
N MET A 71 -0.89 -20.60 14.81
CA MET A 71 -0.32 -21.81 14.21
C MET A 71 0.89 -22.32 14.99
N GLU A 72 1.75 -21.44 15.50
CA GLU A 72 2.90 -21.83 16.31
C GLU A 72 2.48 -22.38 17.67
N ALA A 73 1.53 -21.74 18.33
CA ALA A 73 0.94 -22.23 19.58
C ALA A 73 0.28 -23.61 19.41
N VAL A 74 -0.43 -23.85 18.31
CA VAL A 74 -1.02 -25.15 17.98
C VAL A 74 0.05 -26.22 17.76
N ARG A 75 1.16 -25.89 17.09
CA ARG A 75 2.30 -26.83 16.92
C ARG A 75 2.91 -27.26 18.24
N LYS A 76 2.86 -26.41 19.27
CA LYS A 76 3.33 -26.71 20.62
C LYS A 76 2.28 -27.39 21.52
N GLY A 77 1.17 -27.83 20.94
CA GLY A 77 0.13 -28.59 21.64
C GLY A 77 -0.99 -27.73 22.24
N GLY A 78 -1.02 -26.43 21.95
CA GLY A 78 -2.13 -25.56 22.34
C GLY A 78 -3.43 -25.94 21.63
N GLY A 79 -4.54 -25.95 22.37
CA GLY A 79 -5.86 -26.16 21.79
C GLY A 79 -6.25 -25.00 20.88
N ARG A 80 -6.44 -25.26 19.58
CA ARG A 80 -6.68 -24.22 18.55
C ARG A 80 -7.73 -23.18 18.95
N GLU A 81 -8.90 -23.63 19.39
CA GLU A 81 -10.00 -22.71 19.74
C GLU A 81 -9.73 -21.92 21.03
N ILE A 82 -9.06 -22.55 22.01
CA ILE A 82 -8.69 -21.91 23.28
C ILE A 82 -7.67 -20.80 23.01
N VAL A 83 -6.61 -21.12 22.26
CA VAL A 83 -5.57 -20.15 21.89
C VAL A 83 -6.15 -19.05 21.01
N HIS A 84 -7.05 -19.38 20.07
CA HIS A 84 -7.70 -18.39 19.21
C HIS A 84 -8.48 -17.36 20.03
N GLU A 85 -9.32 -17.79 20.97
CA GLU A 85 -10.08 -16.85 21.81
C GLU A 85 -9.17 -16.03 22.74
N ALA A 86 -8.08 -16.61 23.26
CA ALA A 86 -7.08 -15.87 24.04
C ALA A 86 -6.41 -14.77 23.19
N ILE A 87 -5.92 -15.12 21.99
CA ILE A 87 -5.30 -14.17 21.05
C ILE A 87 -6.27 -13.04 20.69
N LYS A 88 -7.53 -13.39 20.40
CA LYS A 88 -8.58 -12.43 20.06
C LYS A 88 -8.93 -11.50 21.23
N GLY A 89 -9.04 -12.04 22.45
CA GLY A 89 -9.30 -11.26 23.66
C GLY A 89 -8.23 -10.20 23.88
N HIS A 90 -6.96 -10.62 23.91
CA HIS A 90 -5.83 -9.70 24.04
C HIS A 90 -5.77 -8.67 22.90
N ALA A 91 -6.11 -9.05 21.67
CA ALA A 91 -6.08 -8.11 20.55
C ALA A 91 -7.12 -6.98 20.72
N ILE A 92 -8.32 -7.31 21.22
CA ILE A 92 -9.38 -6.33 21.51
C ILE A 92 -8.92 -5.42 22.64
N GLU A 93 -8.45 -5.97 23.75
CA GLU A 93 -8.03 -5.18 24.92
C GLU A 93 -6.90 -4.20 24.60
N VAL A 94 -5.89 -4.63 23.82
CA VAL A 94 -4.79 -3.75 23.39
C VAL A 94 -5.31 -2.66 22.46
N THR A 95 -6.20 -3.00 21.52
CA THR A 95 -6.80 -2.02 20.60
C THR A 95 -7.62 -0.97 21.34
N GLU A 96 -8.40 -1.37 22.35
CA GLU A 96 -9.18 -0.47 23.20
C GLU A 96 -8.26 0.44 24.03
N ALA A 97 -7.23 -0.13 24.68
CA ALA A 97 -6.26 0.63 25.47
C ALA A 97 -5.50 1.67 24.62
N MET A 98 -5.09 1.30 23.41
CA MET A 98 -4.44 2.22 22.47
C MET A 98 -5.38 3.33 22.00
N ARG A 99 -6.66 3.02 21.77
CA ARG A 99 -7.68 4.01 21.36
C ARG A 99 -7.99 5.01 22.47
N ASN A 100 -8.03 4.54 23.72
CA ASN A 100 -8.29 5.37 24.88
C ASN A 100 -7.06 6.18 25.33
N GLY A 101 -5.87 5.86 24.80
CA GLY A 101 -4.61 6.49 25.17
C GLY A 101 -3.99 5.94 26.47
N ASP A 102 -4.49 4.80 26.97
CA ASP A 102 -3.98 4.13 28.17
C ASP A 102 -2.59 3.51 27.93
N VAL A 103 -2.30 3.16 26.67
CA VAL A 103 -1.04 2.54 26.24
C VAL A 103 -0.55 3.21 24.96
N CYS A 104 0.69 3.70 24.98
CA CYS A 104 1.32 4.34 23.81
C CYS A 104 2.03 3.35 22.87
N GLU A 105 2.47 2.20 23.36
CA GLU A 105 3.15 1.16 22.57
C GLU A 105 2.40 -0.16 22.61
N ASN A 106 2.24 -0.83 21.47
CA ASN A 106 1.58 -2.13 21.40
C ASN A 106 2.29 -3.17 22.30
N ASP A 107 1.60 -3.60 23.36
CA ASP A 107 2.04 -4.59 24.35
C ASP A 107 1.47 -5.99 24.11
N PHE A 108 0.80 -6.23 22.97
CA PHE A 108 0.13 -7.49 22.62
C PHE A 108 1.04 -8.71 22.75
N ALA A 109 2.28 -8.63 22.25
CA ALA A 109 3.24 -9.73 22.35
C ALA A 109 3.57 -10.08 23.82
N GLN A 110 3.63 -9.09 24.70
CA GLN A 110 3.89 -9.30 26.12
C GLN A 110 2.68 -9.92 26.83
N ARG A 111 1.46 -9.51 26.46
CA ARG A 111 0.23 -10.09 27.03
C ARG A 111 0.08 -11.56 26.66
N LEU A 112 0.32 -11.90 25.38
CA LEU A 112 0.31 -13.29 24.93
C LEU A 112 1.37 -14.15 25.64
N ALA A 113 2.58 -13.63 25.83
CA ALA A 113 3.64 -14.36 26.53
C ALA A 113 3.33 -14.62 28.02
N ASN A 114 2.45 -13.80 28.62
CA ASN A 114 2.04 -13.89 30.01
C ASN A 114 0.74 -14.70 30.21
N ASP A 115 0.08 -15.12 29.12
CA ASP A 115 -1.16 -15.90 29.18
C ASP A 115 -0.86 -17.39 29.20
N GLU A 116 -1.24 -18.08 30.29
CA GLU A 116 -1.07 -19.52 30.45
C GLU A 116 -1.78 -20.35 29.36
N LEU A 117 -2.81 -19.79 28.71
CA LEU A 117 -3.53 -20.43 27.62
C LEU A 117 -2.73 -20.42 26.30
N VAL A 118 -1.70 -19.58 26.19
CA VAL A 118 -0.85 -19.46 25.01
C VAL A 118 0.50 -20.14 25.29
N PRO A 119 0.80 -21.31 24.70
CA PRO A 119 2.03 -22.07 24.98
C PRO A 119 3.26 -21.51 24.25
N LEU A 120 3.40 -20.17 24.19
CA LEU A 120 4.51 -19.46 23.55
C LEU A 120 5.16 -18.51 24.53
N ASP A 121 6.49 -18.55 24.60
CA ASP A 121 7.24 -17.55 25.35
C ASP A 121 7.48 -16.28 24.51
N PHE A 122 7.96 -15.22 25.17
CA PHE A 122 8.23 -13.94 24.51
C PHE A 122 9.28 -14.05 23.39
N LYS A 123 10.26 -14.95 23.51
CA LYS A 123 11.30 -15.12 22.48
C LYS A 123 10.72 -15.75 21.22
N GLU A 124 9.83 -16.73 21.38
CA GLU A 124 9.13 -17.39 20.28
C GLU A 124 8.21 -16.42 19.55
N ILE A 125 7.42 -15.64 20.29
CA ILE A 125 6.57 -14.59 19.73
C ILE A 125 7.43 -13.55 18.99
N SER A 126 8.52 -13.10 19.61
CA SER A 126 9.46 -12.15 19.00
C SER A 126 10.12 -12.71 17.74
N ALA A 127 10.42 -14.01 17.69
CA ALA A 127 10.99 -14.64 16.50
C ALA A 127 10.03 -14.60 15.29
N VAL A 128 8.72 -14.75 15.54
CA VAL A 128 7.69 -14.59 14.49
C VAL A 128 7.60 -13.14 14.01
N LEU A 129 7.67 -12.18 14.94
CA LEU A 129 7.52 -10.75 14.62
C LEU A 129 8.78 -10.12 14.00
N ASN A 130 9.97 -10.60 14.35
CA ASN A 130 11.25 -10.08 13.89
C ASN A 130 11.59 -10.45 12.44
N ASN A 131 10.66 -11.07 11.71
CA ASN A 131 10.81 -11.28 10.27
C ASN A 131 9.61 -10.71 9.47
N PRO A 132 9.49 -9.36 9.40
CA PRO A 132 8.37 -8.72 8.73
C PRO A 132 8.27 -9.05 7.23
N GLN A 133 9.40 -9.42 6.61
CA GLN A 133 9.47 -9.76 5.20
C GLN A 133 8.60 -10.97 4.85
N HIS A 134 8.41 -11.91 5.78
CA HIS A 134 7.48 -13.03 5.58
C HIS A 134 6.03 -12.59 5.40
N PHE A 135 5.66 -11.42 5.90
CA PHE A 135 4.32 -10.85 5.75
C PHE A 135 4.15 -10.07 4.45
N ALA A 136 5.23 -9.78 3.73
CA ALA A 136 5.20 -9.13 2.42
C ALA A 136 4.93 -10.09 1.24
N ALA A 137 4.79 -11.40 1.51
CA ALA A 137 4.52 -12.43 0.51
C ALA A 137 5.42 -12.32 -0.73
N LEU A 138 4.83 -12.18 -1.93
CA LEU A 138 5.56 -12.08 -3.20
C LEU A 138 5.80 -10.63 -3.66
N ALA A 139 5.62 -9.63 -2.80
CA ALA A 139 5.68 -8.22 -3.20
C ALA A 139 6.98 -7.87 -3.94
N THR A 140 8.13 -8.30 -3.42
CA THR A 140 9.44 -8.08 -4.03
C THR A 140 9.53 -8.67 -5.44
N GLU A 141 9.15 -9.94 -5.59
CA GLU A 141 9.18 -10.64 -6.89
C GLU A 141 8.22 -9.99 -7.90
N GLN A 142 7.02 -9.61 -7.46
CA GLN A 142 6.03 -8.93 -8.29
C GLN A 142 6.54 -7.58 -8.79
N VAL A 143 7.18 -6.79 -7.91
CA VAL A 143 7.81 -5.51 -8.27
C VAL A 143 8.93 -5.71 -9.27
N GLU A 144 9.78 -6.73 -9.09
CA GLU A 144 10.87 -7.03 -10.04
C GLU A 144 10.36 -7.41 -11.43
N ILE A 145 9.32 -8.25 -11.48
CA ILE A 145 8.64 -8.65 -12.73
C ILE A 145 8.06 -7.42 -13.41
N PHE A 146 7.30 -6.59 -12.69
CA PHE A 146 6.71 -5.37 -13.22
C PHE A 146 7.78 -4.40 -13.74
N ALA A 147 8.83 -4.16 -12.95
CA ALA A 147 9.94 -3.29 -13.35
C ALA A 147 10.67 -3.82 -14.61
N LYS A 148 10.74 -5.14 -14.80
CA LYS A 148 11.29 -5.74 -16.02
C LYS A 148 10.42 -5.44 -17.25
N GLU A 149 9.10 -5.47 -17.12
CA GLU A 149 8.18 -5.09 -18.19
C GLU A 149 8.26 -3.60 -18.51
N VAL A 150 8.27 -2.73 -17.50
CA VAL A 150 8.45 -1.28 -17.67
C VAL A 150 9.77 -0.94 -18.38
N ARG A 151 10.85 -1.65 -18.05
CA ARG A 151 12.17 -1.49 -18.71
C ARG A 151 12.16 -1.75 -20.22
N LYS A 152 11.18 -2.48 -20.76
CA LYS A 152 11.04 -2.64 -22.22
C LYS A 152 10.68 -1.31 -22.88
N TRP A 153 9.83 -0.52 -22.24
CA TRP A 153 9.42 0.80 -22.74
C TRP A 153 10.55 1.82 -22.68
N THR A 154 11.35 1.81 -21.60
CA THR A 154 12.51 2.70 -21.47
C THR A 154 13.66 2.36 -22.43
N LYS A 155 13.70 1.13 -22.95
CA LYS A 155 14.60 0.75 -24.06
C LYS A 155 14.05 1.17 -25.42
N ARG A 156 12.73 1.07 -25.62
CA ARG A 156 12.06 1.48 -26.87
C ARG A 156 12.11 2.99 -27.07
N PHE A 157 11.99 3.76 -25.99
CA PHE A 157 12.02 5.23 -26.00
C PHE A 157 13.15 5.72 -25.09
N PRO A 158 14.42 5.63 -25.54
CA PRO A 158 15.57 5.95 -24.70
C PRO A 158 15.62 7.43 -24.31
N GLU A 159 15.19 8.33 -25.19
CA GLU A 159 15.20 9.78 -24.94
C GLU A 159 14.19 10.22 -23.88
N ALA A 160 13.13 9.44 -23.65
CA ALA A 160 12.12 9.74 -22.63
C ALA A 160 12.70 9.76 -21.21
N LYS A 161 13.90 9.19 -21.00
CA LYS A 161 14.60 9.24 -19.71
C LYS A 161 15.15 10.62 -19.36
N ASN A 162 15.30 11.50 -20.36
CA ASN A 162 15.82 12.84 -20.18
C ASN A 162 14.71 13.87 -19.90
N VAL A 163 13.44 13.44 -19.92
CA VAL A 163 12.32 14.30 -19.58
C VAL A 163 12.34 14.55 -18.07
N THR A 164 12.47 15.81 -17.71
CA THR A 164 12.36 16.31 -16.34
C THR A 164 11.16 17.24 -16.30
N SER A 165 10.44 17.26 -15.18
CA SER A 165 9.39 18.26 -15.03
C SER A 165 9.98 19.66 -15.01
N GLU A 166 9.24 20.61 -15.56
CA GLU A 166 9.50 22.01 -15.35
C GLU A 166 9.06 22.42 -13.95
N THR A 167 9.74 23.40 -13.35
CA THR A 167 9.33 23.90 -12.03
C THR A 167 7.93 24.49 -12.14
N LEU A 168 6.97 23.86 -11.45
CA LEU A 168 5.64 24.41 -11.26
C LEU A 168 5.79 25.72 -10.47
N LEU A 169 5.48 26.85 -11.12
CA LEU A 169 5.45 28.19 -10.50
C LEU A 169 4.52 28.25 -9.28
#